data_AF-A0A354A1Z0-F1
#
_entry.id   AF-A0A354A1Z0-F1
#
_cell.length_a   1.000
_cell.length_b   1.000
_cell.length_c   1.000
_cell.angle_alpha   90.00
_cell.angle_beta   90.00
_cell.angle_gamma   90.00
#
_symmetry.space_group_name_H-M   'P 1'
#
loop_
_entity.id
_entity.type
_entity.pdbx_description
1 polymer ?
#
loop_
_entity_poly.entity_id
_entity_poly.type
_entity_poly.pdbx_seq_one_letter_code
_entity_poly.pdbx_strand_id
1 'polypeptide(L)'
;MARPKHLQCPYCDNFLRAPVDISFKVMELTGGICTCGAIYVFDRTGRNLGGIFMDALEFACKGDIDKSLSLSPEDYDSVDYDYDIHTNMIGRTSKTGKAGKLVFVRLKK
;
A
#
# COMPACT_ATOMS: atom_id res chain seq x y z
N MET A 1 -2.00 -22.49 3.90
CA MET A 1 -1.54 -21.43 2.97
C MET A 1 -2.76 -20.64 2.53
N ALA A 2 -2.77 -19.32 2.67
CA ALA A 2 -3.92 -18.51 2.27
C ALA A 2 -4.07 -18.54 0.75
N ARG A 3 -5.29 -18.80 0.24
CA ARG A 3 -5.58 -18.75 -1.20
C ARG A 3 -5.41 -17.30 -1.69
N PRO A 4 -4.86 -17.08 -2.90
CA PRO A 4 -4.86 -15.76 -3.51
C PRO A 4 -6.29 -15.23 -3.62
N LYS A 5 -6.48 -13.95 -3.30
CA LYS A 5 -7.78 -13.25 -3.32
C LYS A 5 -7.68 -12.03 -4.23
N HIS A 6 -8.82 -11.55 -4.72
CA HIS A 6 -8.87 -10.27 -5.42
C HIS A 6 -8.33 -9.14 -4.54
N LEU A 7 -7.75 -8.12 -5.17
CA LEU A 7 -7.31 -6.91 -4.46
C LEU A 7 -8.51 -6.22 -3.78
N GLN A 8 -8.57 -6.35 -2.46
CA GLN A 8 -9.57 -5.73 -1.60
C GLN A 8 -8.90 -4.89 -0.52
N CYS A 9 -9.57 -3.81 -0.11
CA CYS A 9 -9.12 -3.00 1.01
C CYS A 9 -9.22 -3.81 2.32
N PRO A 10 -8.13 -3.96 3.09
CA PRO A 10 -8.13 -4.75 4.31
C PRO A 10 -8.94 -4.11 5.46
N TYR A 11 -9.35 -2.85 5.30
CA TYR A 11 -10.07 -2.10 6.33
C TYR A 11 -11.58 -1.97 6.07
N CYS A 12 -12.04 -2.23 4.85
CA CYS A 12 -13.45 -2.06 4.48
C CYS A 12 -13.94 -3.02 3.39
N ASP A 13 -13.12 -3.99 2.98
CA ASP A 13 -13.42 -5.05 2.00
C ASP A 13 -13.79 -4.60 0.58
N ASN A 14 -13.74 -3.30 0.27
CA ASN A 14 -14.00 -2.77 -1.06
C ASN A 14 -12.99 -3.31 -2.08
N PHE A 15 -13.47 -3.69 -3.26
CA PHE A 15 -12.62 -4.01 -4.40
C PHE A 15 -11.86 -2.76 -4.84
N LEU A 16 -10.55 -2.92 -5.07
CA LEU A 16 -9.69 -1.83 -5.50
C LEU A 16 -9.24 -2.05 -6.93
N ARG A 17 -8.96 -0.93 -7.60
CA ARG A 17 -8.30 -0.95 -8.90
C ARG A 17 -6.83 -1.30 -8.72
N ALA A 18 -6.25 -1.89 -9.77
CA ALA A 18 -4.81 -2.11 -9.82
C ALA A 18 -4.06 -0.79 -9.52
N PRO A 19 -2.91 -0.84 -8.84
CA PRO A 19 -2.06 0.32 -8.59
C PRO A 19 -1.71 1.03 -9.90
N VAL A 20 -1.71 2.36 -9.87
CA VAL A 20 -1.35 3.23 -11.00
C VAL A 20 -0.24 4.17 -10.58
N ASP A 21 0.53 4.67 -11.55
CA ASP A 21 1.54 5.68 -11.27
C ASP A 21 0.85 7.00 -10.90
N ILE A 22 1.30 7.58 -9.78
CA ILE A 22 0.77 8.80 -9.18
C ILE A 22 1.95 9.74 -8.95
N SER A 23 1.89 10.88 -9.63
CA SER A 23 2.77 12.02 -9.37
C SER A 23 1.99 13.04 -8.55
N PHE A 24 2.44 13.30 -7.31
CA PHE A 24 1.78 14.24 -6.41
C PHE A 24 2.81 15.07 -5.63
N LYS A 25 2.81 16.39 -5.85
CA LYS A 25 3.87 17.29 -5.37
C LYS A 25 5.25 16.82 -5.82
N VAL A 26 6.08 16.35 -4.88
CA VAL A 26 7.44 15.82 -5.12
C VAL A 26 7.48 14.29 -5.09
N MET A 27 6.34 13.65 -4.83
CA MET A 27 6.22 12.20 -4.71
C MET A 27 5.95 11.57 -6.07
N GLU A 28 6.64 10.47 -6.35
CA GLU A 28 6.42 9.58 -7.49
C GLU A 28 6.24 8.16 -6.95
N LEU A 29 5.02 7.64 -6.98
CA LEU A 29 4.70 6.33 -6.43
C LEU A 29 3.72 5.58 -7.33
N THR A 30 3.70 4.25 -7.22
CA THR A 30 2.65 3.44 -7.86
C THR A 30 1.68 2.99 -6.78
N GLY A 31 0.40 3.36 -6.85
CA GLY A 31 -0.53 3.13 -5.75
C GLY A 31 -1.98 3.52 -6.03
N GLY A 32 -2.71 3.82 -4.96
CA GLY A 32 -4.08 4.32 -5.04
C GLY A 32 -4.70 4.65 -3.68
N ILE A 33 -5.95 5.11 -3.73
CA ILE A 33 -6.73 5.52 -2.56
C ILE A 33 -8.04 4.74 -2.54
N CYS A 34 -8.35 4.11 -1.41
CA CYS A 34 -9.66 3.52 -1.17
C CYS A 34 -10.66 4.59 -0.71
N THR A 35 -11.93 4.40 -1.02
CA THR A 35 -13.03 5.28 -0.56
C THR A 35 -13.15 5.38 0.96
N CYS A 36 -12.62 4.43 1.73
CA CYS A 36 -12.57 4.49 3.20
C CYS A 36 -11.42 5.38 3.74
N GLY A 37 -10.60 5.94 2.85
CA GLY A 37 -9.44 6.78 3.18
C GLY A 37 -8.13 6.03 3.33
N ALA A 38 -8.11 4.71 3.13
CA ALA A 38 -6.87 3.94 3.13
C ALA A 38 -6.05 4.22 1.87
N ILE A 39 -4.74 4.37 2.04
CA ILE A 39 -3.75 4.48 0.98
C ILE A 39 -3.13 3.11 0.75
N TYR A 40 -2.85 2.77 -0.51
CA TYR A 40 -2.04 1.61 -0.84
C TYR A 40 -0.94 1.96 -1.85
N VAL A 41 0.26 1.44 -1.61
CA VAL A 41 1.46 1.70 -2.43
C VAL A 41 2.12 0.37 -2.80
N PHE A 42 2.58 0.28 -4.04
CA PHE A 42 3.10 -0.92 -4.69
C PHE A 42 4.59 -0.79 -5.00
N ASP A 43 5.38 -1.77 -4.52
CA ASP A 43 6.74 -1.99 -4.98
C ASP A 43 6.79 -3.19 -5.93
N ARG A 44 7.13 -2.92 -7.18
CA ARG A 44 7.30 -3.95 -8.22
C ARG A 44 8.48 -4.89 -7.94
N THR A 45 9.49 -4.43 -7.22
CA THR A 45 10.70 -5.23 -6.96
C THR A 45 10.51 -6.23 -5.81
N GLY A 46 9.56 -5.95 -4.91
CA GLY A 46 9.31 -6.67 -3.67
C GLY A 46 10.44 -6.53 -2.64
N ARG A 47 11.33 -5.55 -2.79
CA ARG A 47 12.53 -5.33 -1.96
C ARG A 47 12.53 -4.00 -1.21
N ASN A 48 11.64 -3.08 -1.55
CA ASN A 48 11.59 -1.73 -0.98
C ASN A 48 10.36 -1.52 -0.07
N LEU A 49 10.07 -2.48 0.81
CA LEU A 49 8.90 -2.40 1.69
C LEU A 49 8.92 -1.16 2.60
N GLY A 50 10.11 -0.84 3.14
CA GLY A 50 10.29 0.35 3.98
C GLY A 50 10.04 1.65 3.23
N GLY A 51 10.55 1.77 1.99
CA GLY A 51 10.34 2.96 1.16
C GLY A 51 8.85 3.18 0.83
N ILE A 52 8.17 2.15 0.30
CA ILE A 52 6.75 2.30 -0.04
C ILE A 52 5.84 2.52 1.18
N PHE A 53 6.29 2.09 2.37
CA PHE A 53 5.60 2.38 3.62
C PHE A 53 5.71 3.86 4.00
N MET A 54 6.90 4.46 3.85
CA MET A 54 7.10 5.89 4.06
C MET A 54 6.32 6.71 3.02
N ASP A 55 6.35 6.31 1.74
CA ASP A 55 5.56 6.93 0.68
C ASP A 55 4.06 6.88 1.01
N ALA A 56 3.57 5.75 1.54
CA ALA A 56 2.17 5.61 1.95
C ALA A 56 1.79 6.56 3.10
N LEU A 57 2.66 6.72 4.11
CA LEU A 57 2.44 7.64 5.23
C LEU A 57 2.46 9.10 4.78
N GLU A 58 3.45 9.49 3.97
CA GLU A 58 3.54 10.83 3.42
C GLU A 58 2.31 11.15 2.56
N PHE A 59 1.88 10.21 1.72
CA PHE A 59 0.70 10.40 0.87
C PHE A 59 -0.60 10.47 1.70
N ALA A 60 -0.71 9.67 2.76
CA ALA A 60 -1.82 9.77 3.72
C ALA A 60 -1.86 11.12 4.44
N CYS A 61 -0.68 11.71 4.71
CA CYS A 61 -0.52 13.07 5.21
C CYS A 61 -0.61 14.15 4.12
N LYS A 62 -1.03 13.80 2.89
CA LYS A 62 -1.17 14.72 1.75
C LYS A 62 0.14 15.40 1.35
N GLY A 63 1.25 14.67 1.40
CA GLY A 63 2.57 15.19 1.05
C GLY A 63 3.11 16.20 2.07
N ASP A 64 2.79 16.00 3.34
CA ASP A 64 3.35 16.73 4.48
C ASP A 64 4.34 15.79 5.19
N ILE A 65 5.63 16.00 4.88
CA ILE A 65 6.73 15.15 5.35
C ILE A 65 6.94 15.30 6.85
N ASP A 66 6.88 16.52 7.37
CA ASP A 66 7.06 16.77 8.80
C ASP A 66 5.96 16.06 9.60
N LYS A 67 4.72 16.14 9.11
CA LYS A 67 3.60 15.43 9.72
C LYS A 67 3.78 13.91 9.64
N SER A 68 4.15 13.35 8.49
CA SER A 68 4.31 11.90 8.34
C SER A 68 5.40 11.33 9.25
N LEU A 69 6.51 12.06 9.43
CA LEU A 69 7.60 11.70 10.34
C LEU A 69 7.24 11.86 11.83
N SER A 70 6.25 12.70 12.14
CA SER A 70 5.75 12.88 13.51
C SER A 70 4.76 11.80 13.97
N LEU A 71 4.25 10.97 13.04
CA LEU A 71 3.27 9.93 13.36
C LEU A 71 3.90 8.82 14.20
N SER A 72 3.19 8.45 15.26
CA SER A 72 3.50 7.28 16.06
C SER A 72 2.72 6.05 15.55
N PRO A 73 3.16 4.81 15.86
CA PRO A 73 2.45 3.60 15.44
C PRO A 73 0.98 3.49 15.92
N GLU A 74 0.58 4.27 16.92
CA GLU A 74 -0.81 4.36 17.39
C GLU A 74 -1.68 5.27 16.52
N ASP A 75 -1.10 6.12 15.67
CA ASP A 75 -1.81 7.07 14.81
C ASP A 75 -2.26 6.45 13.46
N TYR A 76 -1.86 5.22 13.17
CA TYR A 76 -2.25 4.55 11.92
C TYR A 76 -2.40 3.03 12.09
N ASP A 77 -3.06 2.43 11.13
CA ASP A 77 -3.00 0.99 10.88
C ASP A 77 -2.23 0.73 9.59
N SER A 78 -1.46 -0.35 9.55
CA SER A 78 -0.75 -0.78 8.35
C SER A 78 -0.77 -2.29 8.16
N VAL A 79 -0.84 -2.74 6.91
CA VAL A 79 -0.71 -4.16 6.55
C VAL A 79 -0.06 -4.30 5.18
N ASP A 80 0.77 -5.32 5.00
CA ASP A 80 1.37 -5.65 3.71
C ASP A 80 0.86 -6.98 3.14
N TYR A 81 0.88 -7.07 1.81
CA TYR A 81 0.55 -8.28 1.05
C TYR A 81 1.56 -8.51 -0.06
N ASP A 82 1.76 -9.78 -0.43
CA ASP A 82 2.30 -10.08 -1.75
C ASP A 82 1.23 -9.75 -2.80
N TYR A 83 1.65 -9.12 -3.90
CA TYR A 83 0.78 -8.69 -4.97
C TYR A 83 1.29 -9.18 -6.32
N ASP A 84 0.36 -9.72 -7.11
CA ASP A 84 0.59 -10.10 -8.51
C ASP A 84 -0.09 -9.07 -9.42
N ILE A 85 0.75 -8.28 -10.11
CA ILE A 85 0.32 -7.23 -11.03
C ILE A 85 -0.40 -7.78 -12.27
N HIS A 86 -0.12 -9.01 -12.69
CA HIS A 86 -0.71 -9.59 -13.90
C HIS A 86 -2.14 -10.06 -13.65
N THR A 87 -2.45 -10.47 -12.42
CA THR A 87 -3.77 -11.01 -12.05
C THR A 87 -4.58 -10.09 -11.13
N ASN A 88 -3.97 -8.99 -10.65
CA ASN A 88 -4.56 -8.07 -9.65
C ASN A 88 -5.04 -8.81 -8.38
N MET A 89 -4.20 -9.74 -7.90
CA MET A 89 -4.50 -10.58 -6.74
C MET A 89 -3.51 -10.33 -5.61
N ILE A 90 -4.00 -10.42 -4.37
CA ILE A 90 -3.22 -10.36 -3.14
C ILE A 90 -3.17 -11.72 -2.45
N GLY A 91 -2.05 -12.02 -1.79
CA GLY A 91 -1.87 -13.26 -1.05
C GLY A 91 -0.60 -13.25 -0.19
N ARG A 92 -0.40 -14.33 0.57
CA ARG A 92 0.89 -14.62 1.24
C ARG A 92 1.50 -15.81 0.52
N THR A 93 1.97 -15.58 -0.69
CA THR A 93 2.43 -16.66 -1.56
C THR A 93 3.34 -16.13 -2.65
N SER A 94 4.65 -16.32 -2.48
CA SER A 94 5.41 -16.91 -3.58
C SER A 94 6.44 -17.90 -3.05
N LYS A 95 6.35 -19.16 -3.50
CA LYS A 95 7.46 -20.13 -3.46
C LYS A 95 8.56 -19.78 -4.47
N THR A 96 8.31 -18.77 -5.33
CA THR A 96 9.11 -18.40 -6.50
C THR A 96 9.86 -17.06 -6.33
N GLY A 97 9.75 -16.39 -5.18
CA GLY A 97 10.63 -15.29 -4.78
C GLY A 97 10.54 -14.00 -5.60
N LYS A 98 9.48 -13.79 -6.39
CA LYS A 98 9.29 -12.58 -7.23
C LYS A 98 7.84 -12.06 -7.21
N ALA A 99 7.23 -11.97 -6.03
CA ALA A 99 6.00 -11.21 -5.89
C ALA A 99 6.36 -9.76 -5.54
N GLY A 100 5.66 -8.81 -6.16
CA GLY A 100 5.75 -7.43 -5.71
C GLY A 100 5.05 -7.27 -4.36
N LYS A 101 5.26 -6.14 -3.71
CA LYS A 101 4.70 -5.85 -2.37
C LYS A 101 3.69 -4.73 -2.45
N LEU A 102 2.55 -4.91 -1.78
CA LEU A 102 1.60 -3.84 -1.52
C LEU A 102 1.62 -3.54 -0.03
N VAL A 103 1.71 -2.25 0.31
CA VAL A 103 1.50 -1.75 1.66
C VAL A 103 0.22 -0.95 1.69
N PHE A 104 -0.59 -1.19 2.71
CA PHE A 104 -1.77 -0.43 3.04
C PHE A 104 -1.50 0.39 4.30
N VAL A 105 -1.93 1.65 4.29
CA VAL A 105 -1.89 2.56 5.45
C VAL A 105 -3.24 3.25 5.58
N ARG A 106 -3.74 3.36 6.81
CA ARG A 106 -4.92 4.16 7.15
C ARG A 106 -4.66 4.94 8.43
N LEU A 107 -4.77 6.26 8.37
CA LEU A 107 -4.68 7.10 9.56
C LEU A 107 -5.88 6.84 10.48
N LYS A 108 -5.59 6.70 11.77
CA LYS A 108 -6.59 6.74 12.85
C LYS A 108 -6.96 8.21 13.09
N LYS A 109 -8.20 8.43 13.49
CA LYS A 109 -8.67 9.75 13.89
C LYS A 109 -8.40 9.98 15.36
#